data_AF-A0A496U9Y2-F1
#
_entry.id   AF-A0A496U9Y2-F1
#
_cell.length_a   1.000
_cell.length_b   1.000
_cell.length_c   1.000
_cell.angle_alpha   90.00
_cell.angle_beta   90.00
_cell.angle_gamma   90.00
#
_symmetry.space_group_name_H-M   'P 1'
#
loop_
_entity.id
_entity.type
_entity.pdbx_description
1 polymer ?
#
loop_
_entity_poly.entity_id
_entity_poly.type
_entity_poly.pdbx_seq_one_letter_code
_entity_poly.pdbx_strand_id
1 'polypeptide(L)'
;MTTLAEVTLWGSRIGVVALSDDSRTATFQYDQKFSRSGIQISPLEMPLSNQLYSFPELSQKSFHGLPGLLSDSLPDRFGNALINRWLAR
;
A
#
# COMPACT_ATOMS: atom_id res chain seq x y z
N MET A 1 6.32 7.61 -17.46
CA MET A 1 7.20 6.74 -16.64
C MET A 1 6.33 6.06 -15.59
N THR A 2 6.83 4.99 -14.97
CA THR A 2 6.10 4.26 -13.92
C THR A 2 7.00 4.19 -12.70
N THR A 3 6.50 4.69 -11.58
CA THR A 3 7.18 4.61 -10.29
C THR A 3 6.80 3.30 -9.62
N LEU A 4 7.79 2.55 -9.16
CA LEU A 4 7.61 1.30 -8.45
C LEU A 4 8.12 1.44 -7.02
N ALA A 5 7.40 0.84 -6.06
CA ALA A 5 7.88 0.69 -4.69
C ALA A 5 7.66 -0.75 -4.22
N GLU A 6 8.66 -1.30 -3.53
CA GLU A 6 8.56 -2.60 -2.89
C GLU A 6 7.78 -2.48 -1.57
N VAL A 7 6.94 -3.48 -1.30
CA VAL A 7 6.21 -3.57 -0.03
C VAL A 7 6.80 -4.72 0.76
N THR A 8 7.24 -4.44 1.98
CA THR A 8 7.86 -5.41 2.88
C THR A 8 7.06 -5.55 4.17
N LEU A 9 6.90 -6.78 4.65
CA LEU A 9 6.32 -7.11 5.94
C LEU A 9 7.31 -7.98 6.71
N TRP A 10 7.68 -7.56 7.93
CA TRP A 10 8.63 -8.26 8.80
C TRP A 10 9.94 -8.65 8.10
N GLY A 11 10.49 -7.75 7.29
CA GLY A 11 11.72 -7.97 6.52
C GLY A 11 11.56 -8.88 5.30
N SER A 12 10.35 -9.39 5.02
CA SER A 12 10.04 -10.17 3.82
C SER A 12 9.34 -9.32 2.78
N ARG A 13 9.76 -9.39 1.51
CA ARG A 13 9.05 -8.76 0.41
C ARG A 13 7.71 -9.46 0.17
N ILE A 14 6.63 -8.70 0.25
CA ILE A 14 5.27 -9.22 0.11
C ILE A 14 4.62 -8.83 -1.21
N GLY A 15 5.15 -7.83 -1.91
CA GLY A 15 4.60 -7.36 -3.16
C GLY A 15 5.26 -6.11 -3.69
N VAL A 16 4.67 -5.57 -4.75
CA VAL A 16 5.08 -4.33 -5.41
C VAL A 16 3.84 -3.48 -5.63
N VAL A 17 3.98 -2.18 -5.39
CA VAL A 17 3.01 -1.18 -5.82
C VAL A 17 3.59 -0.37 -6.97
N ALA A 18 2.77 -0.11 -7.99
CA ALA A 18 3.13 0.61 -9.20
C ALA A 18 2.17 1.76 -9.44
N LEU A 19 2.72 2.94 -9.74
CA LEU A 19 1.97 4.12 -10.17
C LEU A 19 2.52 4.63 -11.49
N SER A 20 1.71 4.56 -12.54
CA SER A 20 2.03 5.17 -13.84
C SER A 20 1.73 6.67 -13.81
N ASP A 21 2.53 7.47 -14.51
CA ASP A 21 2.39 8.94 -14.51
C ASP A 21 1.03 9.44 -15.06
N ASP A 22 0.36 8.63 -15.87
CA ASP A 22 -0.97 8.89 -16.44
C ASP A 22 -2.12 8.41 -15.54
N SER A 23 -1.81 7.68 -14.47
CA SER A 23 -2.78 7.12 -13.54
C SER A 23 -2.80 7.89 -12.21
N ARG A 24 -4.00 8.08 -11.68
CA ARG A 24 -4.20 8.56 -10.30
C ARG A 24 -4.32 7.43 -9.29
N THR A 25 -4.40 6.19 -9.76
CA THR A 25 -4.62 5.00 -8.95
C THR A 25 -3.46 4.05 -9.14
N ALA A 26 -2.85 3.64 -8.03
CA ALA A 26 -1.78 2.67 -8.01
C ALA A 26 -2.33 1.25 -8.14
N THR A 27 -1.53 0.37 -8.72
CA THR A 27 -1.79 -1.07 -8.79
C THR A 27 -0.84 -1.79 -7.83
N PHE A 28 -1.33 -2.83 -7.17
CA PHE A 28 -0.53 -3.67 -6.29
C PHE A 28 -0.56 -5.12 -6.76
N GLN A 29 0.56 -5.81 -6.66
CA GLN A 29 0.65 -7.25 -6.86
C GLN A 29 1.39 -7.89 -5.70
N TYR A 30 0.87 -9.03 -5.22
CA TYR A 30 1.61 -9.86 -4.29
C TYR A 30 2.85 -10.46 -4.95
N ASP A 31 3.90 -10.62 -4.17
CA ASP A 31 5.05 -11.45 -4.54
C ASP A 31 4.60 -12.90 -4.67
N GLN A 32 5.11 -13.61 -5.69
CA GLN A 32 4.71 -14.99 -5.98
C GLN A 32 5.03 -15.96 -4.83
N LYS A 33 6.11 -15.72 -4.08
CA LYS A 33 6.44 -16.55 -2.91
C LYS A 33 5.50 -16.23 -1.77
N PHE A 34 5.20 -14.94 -1.56
CA PHE A 34 4.30 -14.50 -0.50
C PHE A 34 2.84 -14.95 -0.75
N SER A 35 2.37 -14.95 -1.99
CA SER A 35 1.00 -15.39 -2.33
C SER A 35 0.72 -16.87 -1.99
N ARG A 36 1.78 -17.67 -1.77
CA ARG A 36 1.69 -19.07 -1.34
C ARG A 36 1.86 -19.26 0.17
N SER A 37 2.07 -18.20 0.93
CA SER A 37 2.34 -18.28 2.38
C SER A 37 1.12 -18.65 3.23
N GLY A 38 -0.09 -18.40 2.73
CA GLY A 38 -1.33 -18.51 3.51
C GLY A 38 -1.59 -17.32 4.45
N ILE A 39 -0.68 -16.35 4.55
CA ILE A 39 -0.83 -15.16 5.39
C ILE A 39 -1.71 -14.13 4.66
N GLN A 40 -2.97 -14.02 5.07
CA GLN A 40 -3.92 -13.07 4.50
C GLN A 40 -3.80 -11.71 5.19
N ILE A 41 -3.16 -10.74 4.54
CA ILE A 41 -3.00 -9.38 5.10
C ILE A 41 -4.24 -8.48 4.86
N SER A 42 -5.02 -8.78 3.83
CA SER A 42 -6.32 -8.14 3.57
C SER A 42 -7.25 -9.16 2.88
N PRO A 43 -7.79 -10.15 3.61
CA PRO A 43 -8.52 -11.28 3.02
C PRO A 43 -9.78 -10.88 2.26
N LEU A 44 -10.41 -9.77 2.62
CA LEU A 44 -11.67 -9.34 2.04
C LEU A 44 -11.47 -8.58 0.72
N GLU A 45 -10.57 -7.60 0.72
CA GLU A 45 -10.36 -6.72 -0.45
C GLU A 45 -9.21 -7.19 -1.34
N MET A 46 -8.19 -7.84 -0.76
CA MET A 46 -6.98 -8.26 -1.46
C MET A 46 -6.58 -9.69 -1.06
N PRO A 47 -7.41 -10.71 -1.32
CA PRO A 47 -7.07 -12.10 -1.00
C PRO A 47 -5.76 -12.52 -1.67
N LEU A 48 -5.02 -13.46 -1.09
CA LEU A 48 -3.79 -13.95 -1.72
C LEU A 48 -4.06 -14.49 -3.14
N SER A 49 -3.48 -13.85 -4.14
CA SER A 49 -3.55 -14.27 -5.54
C SER A 49 -2.40 -13.64 -6.33
N ASN A 50 -2.23 -14.06 -7.58
CA ASN A 50 -1.26 -13.44 -8.49
C ASN A 50 -1.86 -12.31 -9.33
N GLN A 51 -3.09 -11.86 -9.03
CA GLN A 51 -3.75 -10.79 -9.77
C GLN A 51 -3.23 -9.41 -9.38
N LEU A 52 -3.48 -8.42 -10.24
CA LEU A 52 -3.27 -7.01 -9.93
C LEU A 52 -4.49 -6.47 -9.19
N TYR A 53 -4.24 -5.84 -8.06
CA TYR A 53 -5.24 -5.12 -7.27
C TYR A 53 -5.18 -3.63 -7.55
N SER A 54 -6.33 -3.01 -7.82
CA SER A 54 -6.46 -1.57 -7.98
C SER A 54 -7.87 -1.17 -7.54
N PHE A 55 -7.99 0.00 -6.91
CA PHE A 55 -9.23 0.45 -6.28
C PHE A 55 -9.57 1.89 -6.72
N PRO A 56 -9.90 2.13 -8.00
CA PRO A 56 -10.16 3.46 -8.54
C PRO A 56 -11.40 4.14 -7.92
N GLU A 57 -12.30 3.37 -7.31
CA GLU A 57 -13.49 3.84 -6.62
C GLU A 57 -13.22 4.43 -5.23
N LEU A 58 -12.04 4.19 -4.65
CA LEU A 58 -11.68 4.77 -3.36
C LEU A 58 -11.49 6.29 -3.45
N SER A 59 -11.88 6.99 -2.39
CA SER A 59 -11.70 8.45 -2.30
C SER A 59 -10.24 8.84 -2.46
N GLN A 60 -9.92 9.56 -3.54
CA GLN A 60 -8.57 10.07 -3.79
C GLN A 60 -8.04 10.95 -2.65
N LYS A 61 -8.93 11.66 -1.94
CA LYS A 61 -8.55 12.55 -0.84
C LYS A 61 -8.07 11.77 0.38
N SER A 62 -8.67 10.61 0.64
CA SER A 62 -8.40 9.79 1.82
C SER A 62 -7.30 8.77 1.58
N PHE A 63 -7.33 8.11 0.42
CA PHE A 63 -6.43 7.00 0.09
C PHE A 63 -5.28 7.39 -0.83
N HIS A 64 -5.29 8.61 -1.37
CA HIS A 64 -4.24 9.11 -2.26
C HIS A 64 -3.95 8.20 -3.46
N GLY A 65 -4.96 7.47 -3.93
CA GLY A 65 -4.85 6.53 -5.05
C GLY A 65 -4.23 5.18 -4.70
N LEU A 66 -3.97 4.91 -3.42
CA LEU A 66 -3.40 3.64 -2.96
C LEU A 66 -4.50 2.65 -2.55
N PRO A 67 -4.24 1.34 -2.62
CA PRO A 67 -5.01 0.34 -1.89
C PRO A 67 -5.12 0.68 -0.41
N GLY A 68 -6.28 0.39 0.20
CA GLY A 68 -6.54 0.72 1.61
C GLY A 68 -5.47 0.19 2.57
N LEU A 69 -5.01 -1.04 2.36
CA LEU A 69 -3.94 -1.66 3.14
C LEU A 69 -2.63 -0.84 3.14
N LEU A 70 -2.25 -0.28 1.98
CA LEU A 70 -1.04 0.52 1.88
C LEU A 70 -1.25 1.92 2.45
N SER A 71 -2.42 2.51 2.21
CA SER A 71 -2.76 3.84 2.74
C SER A 71 -2.74 3.86 4.27
N ASP A 72 -3.23 2.81 4.93
CA ASP A 72 -3.29 2.70 6.39
C ASP A 72 -1.90 2.47 7.03
N SER A 73 -0.98 1.89 6.25
CA SER A 73 0.40 1.62 6.70
C SER A 73 1.33 2.84 6.60
N LEU A 74 0.93 3.88 5.88
CA LEU A 74 1.72 5.10 5.76
C LEU A 74 1.54 5.96 7.02
N PRO A 75 2.58 6.66 7.48
CA PRO A 75 2.46 7.58 8.60
C PRO A 75 1.41 8.63 8.27
N ASP A 76 0.24 8.48 8.89
CA ASP A 76 -0.85 9.43 8.79
C ASP A 76 -0.32 10.80 9.23
N ARG A 77 -0.80 11.88 8.62
CA ARG A 77 -0.36 13.25 8.94
C ARG A 77 -0.43 13.56 10.45
N PHE A 78 -1.29 12.84 11.18
CA PHE A 78 -1.39 12.86 12.64
C PHE A 78 -0.11 12.43 13.38
N GLY A 79 0.56 11.38 12.93
CA GLY A 79 1.80 10.88 13.53
C GLY A 79 2.92 11.90 13.43
N ASN A 80 3.08 12.52 12.26
CA ASN A 80 4.03 13.62 12.05
C ASN A 80 3.67 14.84 12.91
N ALA A 81 2.39 15.19 13.04
CA ALA A 81 1.97 16.32 13.86
C ALA A 81 2.25 16.09 15.36
N LEU A 82 2.06 14.86 15.85
CA LEU A 82 2.33 14.48 17.24
C LEU A 82 3.84 14.45 17.54
N ILE A 83 4.64 13.88 16.63
CA ILE A 83 6.10 13.84 16.73
C ILE A 83 6.69 15.27 16.65
N ASN A 84 6.21 16.09 15.72
CA ASN A 84 6.66 17.49 15.60
C ASN A 84 6.33 18.32 16.85
N ARG A 85 5.21 18.08 17.53
CA ARG A 85 4.90 18.73 18.81
C ARG A 85 5.80 18.27 19.96
N TRP A 86 6.23 17.01 19.95
CA TRP A 86 7.07 16.45 21.00
C TRP A 86 8.54 16.85 20.83
N LEU A 87 9.04 16.94 19.59
CA LEU A 87 10.41 17.35 19.26
C LEU A 87 10.65 18.86 19.27
N ALA A 88 9.61 19.69 19.26
CA ALA A 88 9.71 21.15 19.34
C ALA A 88 9.90 21.67 20.78
N ARG A 89 10.38 20.83 21.70
CA ARG A 89 10.71 21.17 23.08
C ARG A 89 12.20 21.01 23.35
#